data_AF-A0A0H5P9M7-F1
#
_entry.id   AF-A0A0H5P9M7-F1
#
_cell.length_a   1.000
_cell.length_b   1.000
_cell.length_c   1.000
_cell.angle_alpha   90.00
_cell.angle_beta   90.00
_cell.angle_gamma   90.00
#
_symmetry.space_group_name_H-M   'P 1'
#
loop_
_entity.id
_entity.type
_entity.pdbx_description
1 polymer ?
#
loop_
_entity_poly.entity_id
_entity_poly.type
_entity_poly.pdbx_seq_one_letter_code
_entity_poly.pdbx_strand_id
1 'polypeptide(L)'
;MQVAGSDAAGEQLYEWNQLASGAWHETLGSFEIVLRNALDAQLISYHQRIRKGNGDWYADPKMPWGTGTRLAQSIRKARSRATLNKTIPEVHGKVIAELNFGFWRYTLAGTYQSTLWAQAYRHAFPHLRPRSRTAVYDPIVELHELRNRVAHHEPIHGVDHTARLNDLLQVLAWIDPAAAAWVEDTTRIPAVLGSRP
;
A
#
# COMPACT_ATOMS: atom_id res chain seq x y z
N MET A 1 17.86 -42.98 -3.85
CA MET A 1 17.74 -42.21 -5.12
C MET A 1 18.35 -40.84 -4.87
N GLN A 2 19.67 -40.75 -5.02
CA GLN A 2 20.42 -39.50 -4.88
C GLN A 2 20.20 -38.67 -6.13
N VAL A 3 19.60 -37.49 -5.97
CA VAL A 3 19.61 -36.48 -7.03
C VAL A 3 20.98 -35.82 -6.96
N ALA A 4 21.84 -36.16 -7.91
CA ALA A 4 23.10 -35.49 -8.15
C ALA A 4 22.81 -34.07 -8.65
N GLY A 5 23.32 -33.05 -7.95
CA GLY A 5 23.46 -31.69 -8.48
C GLY A 5 22.48 -30.63 -7.99
N SER A 6 21.86 -30.75 -6.80
CA SER A 6 21.30 -29.55 -6.17
C SER A 6 22.42 -28.74 -5.54
N ASP A 7 22.61 -27.52 -6.04
CA ASP A 7 23.55 -26.57 -5.46
C ASP A 7 23.02 -26.18 -4.07
N ALA A 8 23.65 -26.69 -3.01
CA ALA A 8 23.22 -26.45 -1.63
C ALA A 8 23.14 -24.95 -1.31
N ALA A 9 23.96 -24.11 -1.98
CA ALA A 9 23.87 -22.67 -1.87
C ALA A 9 22.58 -22.12 -2.50
N GLY A 10 22.13 -22.70 -3.62
CA GLY A 10 20.87 -22.35 -4.26
C GLY A 10 19.64 -22.72 -3.42
N GLU A 11 19.67 -23.87 -2.74
CA GLU A 11 18.62 -24.28 -1.79
C GLU A 11 18.53 -23.32 -0.60
N GLN A 12 19.68 -23.00 0.02
CA GLN A 12 19.74 -22.05 1.14
C GLN A 12 19.26 -20.65 0.75
N LEU A 13 19.63 -20.17 -0.44
CA LEU A 13 19.18 -18.88 -0.95
C LEU A 13 17.67 -18.86 -1.22
N TYR A 14 17.11 -19.96 -1.71
CA TYR A 14 15.67 -20.11 -1.91
C TYR A 14 14.91 -20.09 -0.58
N GLU A 15 15.36 -20.85 0.42
CA GLU A 15 14.76 -20.84 1.75
C GLU A 15 14.81 -19.45 2.40
N TRP A 16 15.96 -18.78 2.31
CA TRP A 16 16.10 -17.40 2.77
C TRP A 16 15.15 -16.45 2.02
N ASN A 17 14.98 -16.60 0.71
CA ASN A 17 14.04 -15.80 -0.08
C ASN A 17 12.59 -15.97 0.41
N GLN A 18 12.19 -17.19 0.78
CA GLN A 18 10.86 -17.45 1.34
C GLN A 18 10.67 -16.79 2.71
N LEU A 19 11.68 -16.87 3.58
CA LEU A 19 11.68 -16.17 4.87
C LEU A 19 11.57 -14.66 4.70
N ALA A 20 12.36 -14.09 3.78
CA ALA A 20 12.33 -12.65 3.46
C ALA A 20 10.96 -12.25 2.90
N SER A 21 10.36 -13.06 2.04
CA SER A 21 9.03 -12.80 1.48
C SER A 21 7.95 -12.79 2.56
N GLY A 22 8.02 -13.71 3.53
CA GLY A 22 7.11 -13.73 4.68
C GLY A 22 7.23 -12.48 5.55
N ALA A 23 8.45 -12.07 5.90
CA ALA A 23 8.68 -10.85 6.69
C ALA A 23 8.21 -9.58 5.96
N TRP A 24 8.41 -9.52 4.64
CA TRP A 24 7.89 -8.44 3.81
C TRP A 24 6.36 -8.44 3.72
N HIS A 25 5.72 -9.60 3.62
CA HIS A 25 4.26 -9.71 3.59
C HIS A 25 3.62 -9.10 4.84
N GLU A 26 4.14 -9.42 6.02
CA GLU A 26 3.70 -8.88 7.31
C GLU A 26 3.90 -7.35 7.39
N THR A 27 5.10 -6.89 7.03
CA THR A 27 5.47 -5.47 7.12
C THR A 27 4.64 -4.61 6.14
N LEU A 28 4.48 -5.09 4.90
CA LEU A 28 3.68 -4.41 3.87
C LEU A 28 2.19 -4.40 4.21
N GLY A 29 1.67 -5.45 4.87
CA GLY A 29 0.29 -5.49 5.33
C GLY A 29 -0.01 -4.39 6.34
N SER A 30 0.90 -4.21 7.31
CA SER A 30 0.82 -3.12 8.29
C SER A 30 0.88 -1.74 7.63
N PHE A 31 1.83 -1.57 6.70
CA PHE A 31 1.98 -0.34 5.92
C PHE A 31 0.73 0.00 5.11
N GLU A 32 0.16 -0.97 4.39
CA GLU A 32 -1.01 -0.79 3.52
C GLU A 32 -2.22 -0.30 4.33
N ILE A 33 -2.43 -0.84 5.54
CA ILE A 33 -3.51 -0.40 6.42
C ILE A 33 -3.34 1.05 6.84
N VAL A 34 -2.14 1.44 7.28
CA VAL A 34 -1.86 2.82 7.73
C VAL A 34 -2.03 3.80 6.57
N LEU A 35 -1.41 3.50 5.42
CA LEU A 35 -1.49 4.35 4.23
C LEU A 35 -2.94 4.51 3.77
N ARG A 36 -3.68 3.41 3.63
CA ARG A 36 -5.08 3.42 3.22
C ARG A 36 -5.92 4.29 4.14
N ASN A 37 -5.83 4.07 5.45
CA ASN A 37 -6.66 4.79 6.42
C ASN A 37 -6.33 6.28 6.42
N ALA A 38 -5.04 6.64 6.28
CA ALA A 38 -4.62 8.03 6.19
C ALA A 38 -5.19 8.74 4.94
N LEU A 39 -5.13 8.08 3.77
CA LEU A 39 -5.68 8.62 2.52
C LEU A 39 -7.21 8.68 2.54
N ASP A 40 -7.87 7.63 3.03
CA ASP A 40 -9.32 7.55 3.16
C ASP A 40 -9.87 8.67 4.05
N ALA A 41 -9.26 8.91 5.23
CA ALA A 41 -9.65 10.00 6.13
C ALA A 41 -9.61 11.38 5.43
N GLN A 42 -8.64 11.62 4.56
CA GLN A 42 -8.58 12.88 3.80
C GLN A 42 -9.66 12.95 2.72
N LEU A 43 -10.00 11.83 2.07
CA LEU A 43 -11.09 11.79 1.09
C LEU A 43 -12.45 12.00 1.74
N ILE A 44 -12.71 11.38 2.90
CA ILE A 44 -13.92 11.61 3.70
C ILE A 44 -14.04 13.09 4.03
N SER A 45 -12.99 13.68 4.62
CA SER A 45 -12.96 15.10 5.00
C SER A 45 -13.20 16.01 3.79
N TYR A 46 -12.52 15.76 2.67
CA TYR A 46 -12.70 16.52 1.44
C TYR A 46 -14.13 16.40 0.88
N HIS A 47 -14.66 15.18 0.82
CA HIS A 47 -15.99 14.90 0.29
C HIS A 47 -17.08 15.57 1.15
N GLN A 48 -16.98 15.49 2.48
CA GLN A 48 -17.93 16.13 3.38
C GLN A 48 -17.84 17.65 3.38
N ARG A 49 -16.62 18.20 3.49
CA ARG A 49 -16.44 19.65 3.69
C ARG A 49 -16.52 20.45 2.40
N ILE A 50 -15.92 19.95 1.33
CA ILE A 50 -15.77 20.68 0.06
C ILE A 50 -16.83 20.25 -0.94
N ARG A 51 -17.05 18.94 -1.10
CA ARG A 51 -18.06 18.41 -2.05
C ARG A 51 -19.48 18.38 -1.49
N LYS A 52 -19.66 18.59 -0.18
CA LYS A 52 -20.94 18.50 0.53
C LYS A 52 -21.62 17.13 0.38
N GLY A 53 -20.82 16.07 0.29
CA GLY A 53 -21.27 14.69 0.28
C GLY A 53 -21.36 14.07 1.68
N ASN A 54 -21.73 12.79 1.75
CA ASN A 54 -21.94 12.07 3.02
C ASN A 54 -20.67 11.43 3.61
N GLY A 55 -19.56 11.42 2.86
CA GLY A 55 -18.32 10.72 3.24
C GLY A 55 -17.98 9.52 2.36
N ASP A 56 -18.97 8.94 1.65
CA ASP A 56 -18.77 7.82 0.72
C ASP A 56 -18.25 8.33 -0.64
N TRP A 57 -17.05 8.89 -0.62
CA TRP A 57 -16.40 9.51 -1.78
C TRP A 57 -16.29 8.58 -2.99
N TYR A 58 -16.24 7.26 -2.76
CA TYR A 58 -16.14 6.26 -3.81
C TYR A 58 -17.43 6.13 -4.62
N ALA A 59 -18.56 6.58 -4.08
CA ALA A 59 -19.86 6.54 -4.74
C ALA A 59 -20.20 7.84 -5.48
N ASP A 60 -19.45 8.92 -5.26
CA ASP A 60 -19.70 10.22 -5.89
C ASP A 60 -19.18 10.24 -7.35
N PRO A 61 -20.05 10.39 -8.37
CA PRO A 61 -19.64 10.47 -9.77
C PRO A 61 -18.82 11.72 -10.10
N LYS A 62 -18.81 12.74 -9.25
CA LYS A 62 -18.02 13.97 -9.42
C LYS A 62 -16.57 13.80 -8.96
N MET A 63 -16.24 12.70 -8.30
CA MET A 63 -14.87 12.41 -7.93
C MET A 63 -14.08 11.95 -9.18
N PRO A 64 -12.75 12.16 -9.22
CA PRO A 64 -11.95 12.01 -10.43
C PRO A 64 -11.63 10.53 -10.75
N TRP A 65 -12.53 9.60 -10.46
CA TRP A 65 -12.36 8.19 -10.79
C TRP A 65 -12.39 7.98 -12.30
N GLY A 66 -13.24 8.73 -13.01
CA GLY A 66 -13.45 8.61 -14.46
C GLY A 66 -14.23 7.35 -14.84
N THR A 67 -15.27 7.50 -15.65
CA THR A 67 -16.06 6.35 -16.12
C THR A 67 -15.20 5.41 -16.97
N GLY A 68 -15.24 4.12 -16.69
CA GLY A 68 -14.51 3.10 -17.45
C GLY A 68 -13.03 2.91 -17.06
N THR A 69 -12.47 3.75 -16.17
CA THR A 69 -11.07 3.61 -15.74
C THR A 69 -10.86 2.38 -14.85
N ARG A 70 -9.59 1.98 -14.67
CA ARG A 70 -9.21 0.91 -13.73
C ARG A 70 -9.60 1.24 -12.28
N LEU A 71 -9.56 2.51 -11.87
CA LEU A 71 -9.97 2.92 -10.52
C LEU A 71 -11.48 2.77 -10.32
N ALA A 72 -12.30 3.26 -11.27
CA ALA A 72 -13.75 3.09 -11.20
C ALA A 72 -14.16 1.61 -11.22
N GLN A 73 -13.48 0.78 -12.01
CA GLN A 73 -13.70 -0.67 -12.01
C GLN A 73 -13.32 -1.31 -10.66
N SER A 74 -12.22 -0.88 -10.04
CA SER A 74 -11.77 -1.36 -8.73
C SER A 74 -12.79 -1.00 -7.64
N ILE A 75 -13.28 0.23 -7.63
CA ILE A 75 -14.35 0.68 -6.72
C ILE A 75 -15.60 -0.16 -6.90
N ARG A 76 -16.05 -0.37 -8.15
CA ARG A 76 -17.24 -1.19 -8.43
C ARG A 76 -17.09 -2.62 -7.90
N LYS A 77 -15.92 -3.24 -8.13
CA LYS A 77 -15.62 -4.59 -7.61
C LYS A 77 -15.60 -4.61 -6.08
N ALA A 78 -14.95 -3.63 -5.45
CA ALA A 78 -14.87 -3.50 -4.01
C ALA A 78 -16.26 -3.36 -3.38
N ARG A 79 -17.12 -2.50 -3.91
CA ARG A 79 -18.52 -2.36 -3.47
C ARG A 79 -19.32 -3.67 -3.63
N SER A 80 -19.14 -4.36 -4.75
CA SER A 80 -19.80 -5.66 -4.98
C SER A 80 -19.39 -6.69 -3.93
N ARG A 81 -18.09 -6.79 -3.60
CA ARG A 81 -17.59 -7.74 -2.61
C ARG A 81 -18.01 -7.35 -1.19
N ALA A 82 -17.87 -6.09 -0.83
CA ALA A 82 -18.25 -5.55 0.48
C ALA A 82 -19.74 -5.74 0.81
N THR A 83 -20.59 -5.85 -0.21
CA THR A 83 -22.04 -6.06 -0.09
C THR A 83 -22.47 -7.50 -0.37
N LEU A 84 -21.54 -8.43 -0.60
CA LEU A 84 -21.83 -9.79 -1.08
C LEU A 84 -22.79 -9.79 -2.28
N ASN A 85 -22.50 -8.97 -3.28
CA ASN A 85 -23.36 -8.71 -4.44
C ASN A 85 -24.76 -8.18 -4.05
N LYS A 86 -24.81 -7.17 -3.16
CA LYS A 86 -26.01 -6.52 -2.64
C LYS A 86 -26.86 -7.35 -1.67
N THR A 87 -26.35 -8.46 -1.16
CA THR A 87 -27.02 -9.26 -0.13
C THR A 87 -26.96 -8.62 1.26
N ILE A 88 -25.96 -7.78 1.53
CA ILE A 88 -25.85 -7.03 2.79
C ILE A 88 -25.71 -5.52 2.55
N PRO A 89 -26.06 -4.67 3.55
CA PRO A 89 -25.89 -3.22 3.44
C PRO A 89 -24.45 -2.82 3.14
N GLU A 90 -24.28 -1.77 2.35
CA GLU A 90 -22.98 -1.17 2.08
C GLU A 90 -22.48 -0.44 3.33
N VAL A 91 -21.30 -0.82 3.80
CA VAL A 91 -20.62 -0.19 4.93
C VAL A 91 -19.29 0.35 4.43
N HIS A 92 -19.05 1.65 4.65
CA HIS A 92 -17.86 2.36 4.17
C HIS A 92 -16.57 1.58 4.42
N GLY A 93 -16.29 1.22 5.68
CA GLY A 93 -15.09 0.50 6.06
C GLY A 93 -14.91 -0.85 5.35
N LYS A 94 -16.01 -1.54 5.00
CA LYS A 94 -15.94 -2.79 4.22
C LYS A 94 -15.54 -2.54 2.76
N VAL A 95 -16.04 -1.45 2.16
CA VAL A 95 -15.63 -1.05 0.81
C VAL A 95 -14.15 -0.67 0.79
N ILE A 96 -13.71 0.11 1.77
CA ILE A 96 -12.30 0.49 1.93
C ILE A 96 -11.40 -0.73 2.14
N ALA A 97 -11.85 -1.71 2.93
CA ALA A 97 -11.13 -2.96 3.16
C ALA A 97 -10.87 -3.76 1.87
N GLU A 98 -11.77 -3.70 0.89
CA GLU A 98 -11.69 -4.40 -0.41
C GLU A 98 -10.80 -3.68 -1.44
N LEU A 99 -10.40 -2.43 -1.17
CA LEU A 99 -9.50 -1.67 -2.04
C LEU A 99 -8.03 -1.99 -1.69
N ASN A 100 -7.36 -2.65 -2.63
CA ASN A 100 -5.98 -3.12 -2.47
C ASN A 100 -4.92 -2.01 -2.58
N PHE A 101 -3.67 -2.33 -2.25
CA PHE A 101 -2.54 -1.40 -2.32
C PHE A 101 -2.41 -0.71 -3.69
N GLY A 102 -2.58 -1.48 -4.77
CA GLY A 102 -2.49 -0.95 -6.13
C GLY A 102 -3.48 0.19 -6.38
N PHE A 103 -4.72 0.06 -5.91
CA PHE A 103 -5.71 1.14 -5.97
C PHE A 103 -5.15 2.42 -5.34
N TRP A 104 -4.71 2.35 -4.08
CA TRP A 104 -4.21 3.51 -3.32
C TRP A 104 -2.99 4.14 -3.98
N ARG A 105 -2.02 3.32 -4.41
CA ARG A 105 -0.84 3.76 -5.17
C ARG A 105 -1.22 4.51 -6.46
N TYR A 106 -2.23 4.04 -7.20
CA TYR A 106 -2.67 4.72 -8.42
C TYR A 106 -3.39 6.04 -8.14
N THR A 107 -4.10 6.18 -7.02
CA THR A 107 -4.70 7.47 -6.65
C THR A 107 -3.64 8.55 -6.36
N LEU A 108 -2.41 8.17 -6.04
CA LEU A 108 -1.29 9.06 -5.83
C LEU A 108 -0.53 9.42 -7.12
N ALA A 109 -0.94 8.91 -8.29
CA ALA A 109 -0.23 9.17 -9.55
C ALA A 109 -0.29 10.65 -10.00
N GLY A 110 0.63 11.03 -10.90
CA GLY A 110 0.79 12.42 -11.36
C GLY A 110 -0.48 13.05 -11.97
N THR A 111 -1.31 12.24 -12.63
CA THR A 111 -2.61 12.70 -13.18
C THR A 111 -3.56 13.24 -12.09
N TYR A 112 -3.36 12.84 -10.83
CA TYR A 112 -4.16 13.26 -9.68
C TYR A 112 -3.52 14.38 -8.85
N GLN A 113 -2.45 15.01 -9.35
CA GLN A 113 -1.76 16.12 -8.68
C GLN A 113 -2.71 17.25 -8.29
N SER A 114 -3.53 17.73 -9.24
CA SER A 114 -4.43 18.88 -9.03
C SER A 114 -5.76 18.51 -8.39
N THR A 115 -6.18 17.24 -8.50
CA THR A 115 -7.52 16.78 -8.13
C THR A 115 -7.59 16.05 -6.79
N LEU A 116 -6.67 15.13 -6.49
CA LEU A 116 -6.63 14.42 -5.21
C LEU A 116 -5.52 14.93 -4.30
N TRP A 117 -4.30 15.11 -4.84
CA TRP A 117 -3.17 15.51 -4.02
C TRP A 117 -3.32 16.93 -3.47
N ALA A 118 -3.52 17.91 -4.35
CA ALA A 118 -3.67 19.30 -3.95
C ALA A 118 -4.93 19.55 -3.11
N GLN A 119 -5.99 18.77 -3.31
CA GLN A 119 -7.26 19.00 -2.62
C GLN A 119 -7.37 18.26 -1.29
N ALA A 120 -6.74 17.08 -1.16
CA ALA A 120 -6.92 16.20 -0.02
C ALA A 120 -5.60 15.57 0.46
N TYR A 121 -4.91 14.78 -0.36
CA TYR A 121 -3.87 13.86 0.13
C TYR A 121 -2.63 14.53 0.72
N ARG A 122 -2.29 15.76 0.33
CA ARG A 122 -1.18 16.48 0.96
C ARG A 122 -1.33 16.64 2.48
N HIS A 123 -2.55 16.48 3.01
CA HIS A 123 -2.87 16.53 4.44
C HIS A 123 -2.72 15.17 5.14
N ALA A 124 -2.65 14.06 4.40
CA ALA A 124 -2.36 12.74 4.95
C ALA A 124 -0.90 12.58 5.41
N PHE A 125 -0.02 13.50 5.00
CA PHE A 125 1.41 13.49 5.30
C PHE A 125 1.79 14.74 6.11
N PRO A 126 1.29 14.88 7.36
CA PRO A 126 1.50 16.08 8.16
C PRO A 126 2.97 16.33 8.53
N HIS A 127 3.86 15.33 8.48
CA HIS A 127 5.28 15.48 8.82
C HIS A 127 6.21 15.63 7.60
N LEU A 128 5.69 15.55 6.37
CA LEU A 128 6.48 15.78 5.16
C LEU A 128 6.69 17.28 4.88
N ARG A 129 7.95 17.74 4.81
CA ARG A 129 8.32 19.13 4.46
C ARG A 129 9.52 19.17 3.50
N PRO A 130 9.43 19.91 2.37
CA PRO A 130 8.22 20.51 1.79
C PRO A 130 7.23 19.43 1.34
N ARG A 131 5.94 19.76 1.28
CA ARG A 131 4.92 18.82 0.80
C ARG A 131 5.14 18.52 -0.68
N SER A 132 5.43 17.27 -1.01
CA SER A 132 5.72 16.81 -2.38
C SER A 132 5.01 15.49 -2.67
N ARG A 133 4.20 15.46 -3.75
CA ARG A 133 3.53 14.21 -4.18
C ARG A 133 4.57 13.19 -4.63
N THR A 134 5.55 13.65 -5.42
CA THR A 134 6.61 12.79 -5.97
C THR A 134 7.40 12.13 -4.85
N ALA A 135 7.76 12.87 -3.79
CA ALA A 135 8.47 12.33 -2.63
C ALA A 135 7.71 11.17 -1.94
N VAL A 136 6.38 11.22 -1.92
CA VAL A 136 5.53 10.14 -1.39
C VAL A 136 5.30 9.02 -2.41
N TYR A 137 5.06 9.41 -3.65
CA TYR A 137 4.64 8.49 -4.69
C TYR A 137 5.75 7.53 -5.10
N ASP A 138 6.96 8.04 -5.32
CA ASP A 138 8.10 7.26 -5.80
C ASP A 138 8.43 6.07 -4.88
N PRO A 139 8.63 6.24 -3.55
CA PRO A 139 8.85 5.09 -2.66
C PRO A 139 7.65 4.12 -2.63
N ILE A 140 6.42 4.63 -2.73
CA ILE A 140 5.22 3.78 -2.78
C ILE A 140 5.16 2.94 -4.07
N VAL A 141 5.70 3.43 -5.19
CA VAL A 141 5.80 2.63 -6.43
C VAL A 141 6.73 1.44 -6.20
N GLU A 142 7.93 1.67 -5.68
CA GLU A 142 8.91 0.62 -5.40
C GLU A 142 8.37 -0.41 -4.39
N LEU A 143 7.69 0.06 -3.33
CA LEU A 143 7.06 -0.81 -2.35
C LEU A 143 5.91 -1.63 -2.94
N HIS A 144 5.13 -1.04 -3.84
CA HIS A 144 4.06 -1.75 -4.54
C HIS A 144 4.62 -2.82 -5.49
N GLU A 145 5.72 -2.56 -6.17
CA GLU A 145 6.41 -3.56 -6.99
C GLU A 145 6.93 -4.72 -6.14
N LEU A 146 7.64 -4.42 -5.04
CA LEU A 146 8.08 -5.43 -4.08
C LEU A 146 6.91 -6.28 -3.56
N ARG A 147 5.80 -5.62 -3.17
CA ARG A 147 4.60 -6.30 -2.71
C ARG A 147 4.05 -7.27 -3.74
N ASN A 148 4.02 -6.88 -5.02
CA ASN A 148 3.54 -7.76 -6.07
C ASN A 148 4.43 -8.99 -6.23
N ARG A 149 5.76 -8.80 -6.19
CA ARG A 149 6.72 -9.91 -6.24
C ARG A 149 6.49 -10.89 -5.09
N VAL A 150 6.35 -10.38 -3.87
CA VAL A 150 6.03 -11.18 -2.68
C VAL A 150 4.71 -11.94 -2.86
N ALA A 151 3.65 -11.27 -3.33
CA ALA A 151 2.33 -11.88 -3.52
C ALA A 151 2.28 -12.91 -4.66
N HIS A 152 3.19 -12.82 -5.62
CA HIS A 152 3.31 -13.75 -6.75
C HIS A 152 4.40 -14.81 -6.55
N HIS A 153 4.99 -14.91 -5.35
CA HIS A 153 6.08 -15.83 -5.05
C HIS A 153 7.29 -15.68 -6.00
N GLU A 154 7.54 -14.45 -6.45
CA GLU A 154 8.70 -14.14 -7.26
C GLU A 154 9.96 -13.98 -6.38
N PRO A 155 11.16 -14.27 -6.91
CA PRO A 155 12.39 -14.13 -6.14
C PRO A 155 12.66 -12.67 -5.77
N ILE A 156 12.88 -12.34 -4.51
CA ILE A 156 13.20 -10.98 -4.03
C ILE A 156 14.66 -10.81 -3.59
N HIS A 157 15.51 -11.82 -3.73
CA HIS A 157 16.90 -11.79 -3.25
C HIS A 157 17.82 -10.72 -3.86
N GLY A 158 17.44 -10.15 -5.00
CA GLY A 158 18.14 -9.04 -5.65
C GLY A 158 17.65 -7.64 -5.26
N VAL A 159 16.66 -7.54 -4.36
CA VAL A 159 16.11 -6.26 -3.90
C VAL A 159 17.06 -5.64 -2.88
N ASP A 160 17.23 -4.32 -2.94
CA ASP A 160 17.82 -3.55 -1.85
C ASP A 160 16.81 -3.42 -0.70
N HIS A 161 16.73 -4.47 0.13
CA HIS A 161 15.76 -4.54 1.22
C HIS A 161 15.94 -3.44 2.27
N THR A 162 17.17 -3.00 2.52
CA THR A 162 17.46 -1.91 3.45
C THR A 162 16.88 -0.60 2.92
N ALA A 163 17.11 -0.29 1.64
CA ALA A 163 16.50 0.89 1.03
C ALA A 163 14.97 0.82 1.03
N ARG A 164 14.38 -0.36 0.73
CA ARG A 164 12.92 -0.54 0.78
C ARG A 164 12.36 -0.36 2.18
N LEU A 165 13.04 -0.85 3.21
CA LEU A 165 12.59 -0.70 4.60
C LEU A 165 12.66 0.77 5.00
N ASN A 166 13.75 1.46 4.68
CA ASN A 166 13.90 2.89 4.95
C ASN A 166 12.79 3.72 4.28
N ASP A 167 12.47 3.44 3.02
CA ASP A 167 11.39 4.11 2.30
C ASP A 167 10.03 3.87 2.97
N LEU A 168 9.76 2.64 3.39
CA LEU A 168 8.52 2.28 4.09
C LEU A 168 8.40 3.05 5.41
N LEU A 169 9.44 3.01 6.25
CA LEU A 169 9.47 3.71 7.53
C LEU A 169 9.39 5.23 7.34
N GLN A 170 10.03 5.77 6.31
CA GLN A 170 9.99 7.19 6.00
C GLN A 170 8.59 7.65 5.61
N VAL A 171 7.88 6.90 4.77
CA VAL A 171 6.49 7.21 4.39
C VAL A 171 5.57 7.10 5.60
N LEU A 172 5.75 6.08 6.45
CA LEU A 172 5.00 6.00 7.71
C LEU A 172 5.28 7.19 8.61
N ALA A 173 6.53 7.60 8.78
CA ALA A 173 6.89 8.74 9.62
C ALA A 173 6.28 10.06 9.11
N TRP A 174 6.08 10.18 7.79
CA TRP A 174 5.36 11.31 7.21
C TRP A 174 3.88 11.32 7.55
N ILE A 175 3.26 10.15 7.70
CA ILE A 175 1.85 9.96 8.10
C ILE A 175 1.71 10.12 9.62
N ASP A 176 2.42 9.29 10.37
CA ASP A 176 2.40 9.17 11.83
C ASP A 176 3.73 8.54 12.32
N PRO A 177 4.59 9.30 13.01
CA PRO A 177 5.83 8.81 13.60
C PRO A 177 5.65 7.62 14.57
N ALA A 178 4.53 7.54 15.27
CA ALA A 178 4.26 6.42 16.17
C ALA A 178 4.01 5.13 15.40
N ALA A 179 3.32 5.21 14.26
CA ALA A 179 3.13 4.07 13.36
C ALA A 179 4.47 3.61 12.76
N ALA A 180 5.37 4.53 12.40
CA ALA A 180 6.70 4.19 11.94
C ALA A 180 7.51 3.43 13.00
N ALA A 181 7.57 3.97 14.23
CA ALA A 181 8.27 3.34 15.34
C ALA A 181 7.71 1.95 15.67
N TRP A 182 6.38 1.79 15.64
CA TRP A 182 5.75 0.49 15.87
C TRP A 182 6.10 -0.53 14.79
N VAL A 183 6.12 -0.14 13.51
CA VAL A 183 6.53 -1.04 12.42
C VAL A 183 8.02 -1.37 12.50
N GLU A 184 8.87 -0.40 12.86
CA GLU A 184 10.30 -0.61 13.07
C GLU A 184 10.58 -1.62 14.18
N ASP A 185 9.84 -1.55 15.30
CA ASP A 185 9.99 -2.47 16.44
C ASP A 185 9.45 -3.88 16.15
N THR A 186 8.43 -3.99 15.31
CA THR A 186 7.75 -5.28 15.05
C THR A 186 8.23 -6.01 13.81
N THR A 187 8.90 -5.33 12.87
CA THR A 187 9.34 -5.96 11.62
C THR A 187 10.46 -6.97 11.85
N ARG A 188 10.32 -8.14 11.22
CA ARG A 188 11.36 -9.19 11.23
C ARG A 188 12.43 -8.99 10.15
N ILE A 189 12.28 -7.98 9.29
CA ILE A 189 13.15 -7.78 8.12
C ILE A 189 14.63 -7.72 8.52
N PRO A 190 15.09 -6.87 9.47
CA PRO A 190 16.51 -6.80 9.82
C PRO A 190 17.10 -8.15 10.26
N ALA A 191 16.36 -8.91 11.07
CA ALA A 191 16.79 -10.22 11.52
C ALA A 191 16.90 -11.23 10.36
N VAL A 192 15.94 -11.24 9.43
CA VAL A 192 15.97 -12.11 8.26
C VAL A 192 17.09 -11.72 7.29
N LEU A 193 17.36 -10.42 7.10
CA LEU A 193 18.48 -9.98 6.28
C LEU A 193 19.83 -10.42 6.86
N GLY A 194 19.96 -10.43 8.19
CA GLY A 194 21.15 -10.92 8.89
C GLY A 194 21.39 -12.43 8.78
N SER A 195 20.36 -13.21 8.40
CA SER A 195 20.47 -14.66 8.21
C SER A 195 20.68 -15.08 6.74
N ARG A 196 21.08 -14.15 5.87
CA ARG A 196 21.36 -14.45 4.46
C ARG A 196 22.60 -15.36 4.36
N PRO A 197 22.53 -16.48 3.62
CA PRO A 197 23.66 -17.38 3.42
C PRO A 197 24.80 -16.76 2.59
#